data_AF-A0A0F9CHL6-F1
#
_entry.id   AF-A0A0F9CHL6-F1
#
_cell.length_a   1.000
_cell.length_b   1.000
_cell.length_c   1.000
_cell.angle_alpha   90.00
_cell.angle_beta   90.00
_cell.angle_gamma   90.00
#
_symmetry.space_group_name_H-M   'P 1'
#
loop_
_entity.id
_entity.type
_entity.pdbx_description
1 polymer ?
#
loop_
_entity_poly.entity_id
_entity_poly.type
_entity_poly.pdbx_seq_one_letter_code
_entity_poly.pdbx_strand_id
1 'polypeptide(L)'
;MNDIPYPLTILVDRYSGAYSGGQWTAWNLEPFEIPPGPTESDMECSDFWADNEIPVGRGDTPVSAIASLTAALDAESYTDLGER
;
A
#
# COMPACT_ATOMS: atom_id res chain seq x y z
N MET A 1 -8.49 -19.67 -0.14
CA MET A 1 -7.79 -18.66 0.66
C MET A 1 -6.87 -17.97 -0.31
N ASN A 2 -7.02 -16.66 -0.52
CA ASN A 2 -6.02 -15.94 -1.29
C ASN A 2 -4.72 -16.00 -0.48
N ASP A 3 -3.63 -16.36 -1.15
CA ASP A 3 -2.33 -16.41 -0.50
C ASP A 3 -1.96 -14.99 -0.04
N ILE A 4 -1.38 -14.90 1.16
CA ILE A 4 -0.88 -13.62 1.66
C ILE A 4 0.33 -13.23 0.80
N PRO A 5 0.40 -11.98 0.27
CA PRO A 5 1.52 -11.53 -0.54
C PRO A 5 2.87 -11.72 0.20
N TYR A 6 3.93 -12.01 -0.55
CA TYR A 6 5.29 -12.10 -0.02
C TYR A 6 6.28 -11.50 -1.02
N PRO A 7 7.18 -10.58 -0.60
CA PRO A 7 7.34 -10.05 0.77
C PRO A 7 6.14 -9.20 1.24
N LEU A 8 5.95 -9.05 2.55
CA LEU A 8 4.86 -8.23 3.10
C LEU A 8 5.36 -7.38 4.26
N THR A 9 5.28 -6.07 4.09
CA THR A 9 5.53 -5.11 5.16
C THR A 9 4.26 -4.34 5.48
N ILE A 10 3.95 -4.22 6.77
CA ILE A 10 2.76 -3.50 7.26
C ILE A 10 3.23 -2.36 8.16
N LEU A 11 2.76 -1.15 7.88
CA LEU A 11 3.08 0.05 8.65
C LEU A 11 1.81 0.67 9.24
N VAL A 12 1.95 1.23 10.44
CA VAL A 12 0.99 2.22 10.94
C VAL A 12 1.22 3.50 10.15
N ASP A 13 0.15 4.08 9.61
CA ASP A 13 0.23 5.35 8.89
C ASP A 13 0.59 6.48 9.84
N ARG A 14 1.64 7.26 9.50
CA ARG A 14 2.14 8.36 10.34
C ARG A 14 1.08 9.41 10.64
N TYR A 15 0.20 9.68 9.67
CA TYR A 15 -0.84 10.71 9.74
C TYR A 15 -2.24 10.10 9.90
N SER A 16 -2.32 8.86 10.39
CA SER A 16 -3.59 8.15 10.64
C SER A 16 -4.53 8.10 9.43
N GLY A 17 -3.97 8.11 8.23
CA GLY A 17 -4.72 8.06 6.97
C GLY A 17 -5.11 9.40 6.38
N ALA A 18 -4.67 10.54 6.95
CA ALA A 18 -4.99 11.87 6.42
C ALA A 18 -4.57 12.04 4.95
N TYR A 19 -3.46 11.42 4.55
CA TYR A 19 -2.93 11.46 3.19
C TYR A 19 -3.08 10.13 2.44
N SER A 20 -2.73 9.03 3.10
CA SER A 20 -2.77 7.70 2.47
C SER A 20 -4.18 7.14 2.29
N GLY A 21 -5.17 7.62 3.06
CA GLY A 21 -6.54 7.11 3.05
C GLY A 21 -6.78 5.89 3.95
N GLY A 22 -5.83 5.50 4.81
CA GLY A 22 -6.03 4.43 5.81
C GLY A 22 -5.10 4.55 7.01
N GLN A 23 -5.52 4.04 8.18
CA GLN A 23 -4.68 4.02 9.38
C GLN A 23 -3.51 3.05 9.30
N TRP A 24 -3.61 2.08 8.39
CA TRP A 24 -2.60 1.07 8.11
C TRP A 24 -2.34 1.00 6.61
N THR A 25 -1.07 0.81 6.27
CA THR A 25 -0.63 0.53 4.89
C THR A 25 0.05 -0.83 4.81
N ALA A 26 -0.19 -1.56 3.72
CA ALA A 26 0.41 -2.87 3.44
C ALA A 26 1.12 -2.83 2.09
N TRP A 27 2.37 -3.29 2.07
CA TRP A 27 3.30 -3.18 0.94
C TRP A 27 3.80 -4.57 0.54
N ASN A 28 3.74 -4.90 -0.76
CA ASN A 28 4.37 -6.10 -1.30
C ASN A 28 5.88 -5.88 -1.54
N LEU A 29 6.58 -5.44 -0.49
CA LEU A 29 7.96 -4.98 -0.49
C LEU A 29 8.64 -5.35 0.83
N GLU A 30 9.96 -5.52 0.80
CA GLU A 30 10.76 -5.56 2.02
C GLU A 30 10.78 -4.17 2.70
N PRO A 31 11.00 -4.10 4.04
CA PRO A 31 10.92 -2.82 4.75
C PRO A 31 11.88 -1.75 4.25
N PHE A 32 13.04 -2.14 3.71
CA PHE A 32 14.05 -1.21 3.18
C PHE A 32 13.77 -0.75 1.75
N GLU A 33 12.76 -1.32 1.09
CA GLU A 33 12.34 -0.95 -0.27
C GLU A 33 11.17 0.03 -0.27
N ILE A 34 10.51 0.23 0.89
CA ILE A 34 9.42 1.19 1.02
C ILE A 34 9.98 2.60 0.80
N PRO A 35 9.37 3.41 -0.09
CA PRO A 35 9.77 4.80 -0.27
C PRO A 35 9.70 5.58 1.05
N PRO A 36 10.59 6.55 1.29
CA PRO A 36 10.59 7.29 2.56
C PRO A 36 9.38 8.21 2.73
N GLY A 37 8.76 8.66 1.63
CA GLY A 37 7.68 9.66 1.59
C GLY A 37 6.54 9.50 2.60
N PRO A 38 5.96 8.30 2.83
CA PRO A 38 4.94 8.07 3.87
C PRO A 38 5.38 8.44 5.29
N THR A 39 6.69 8.50 5.54
CA THR A 39 7.28 8.78 6.85
C THR A 39 7.93 10.15 6.95
N GLU A 40 7.89 10.97 5.89
CA GLU A 40 8.50 12.30 5.86
C GLU A 40 7.64 13.37 6.57
N SER A 41 7.99 14.66 6.40
CA SER A 41 7.22 15.77 6.95
C SER A 41 5.84 15.91 6.32
N ASP A 42 5.02 16.81 6.86
CA ASP A 42 3.60 16.96 6.50
C ASP A 42 3.39 17.23 5.00
N MET A 43 4.12 18.21 4.45
CA MET A 43 4.06 18.54 3.02
C MET A 43 4.62 17.43 2.15
N GLU A 44 5.78 16.86 2.50
CA GLU A 44 6.42 15.79 1.72
C GLU A 44 5.58 14.50 1.70
N CYS A 45 4.91 14.19 2.82
CA CYS A 45 4.01 13.06 2.91
C CYS A 45 2.75 13.28 2.08
N SER A 46 2.15 14.48 2.16
CA SER A 46 1.02 14.88 1.32
C SER A 46 1.35 14.77 -0.17
N ASP A 47 2.47 15.37 -0.58
CA ASP A 47 2.93 15.36 -1.98
C ASP A 47 3.21 13.93 -2.45
N PHE A 48 3.86 13.10 -1.62
CA PHE A 48 4.09 11.69 -1.94
C PHE A 48 2.79 10.95 -2.29
N TRP A 49 1.76 11.09 -1.45
CA TRP A 49 0.49 10.39 -1.67
C TRP A 49 -0.34 10.98 -2.81
N ALA A 50 -0.18 12.27 -3.11
CA ALA A 50 -0.84 12.94 -4.22
C ALA A 50 -0.20 12.58 -5.59
N ASP A 51 1.12 12.44 -5.63
CA ASP A 51 1.87 12.32 -6.88
C ASP A 51 2.16 10.88 -7.29
N ASN A 52 2.00 9.90 -6.39
CA ASN A 52 2.38 8.51 -6.66
C ASN A 52 1.18 7.56 -6.63
N GLU A 53 0.94 6.88 -7.76
CA GLU A 53 0.08 5.69 -7.82
C GLU A 53 0.94 4.45 -7.64
N ILE A 54 0.94 3.91 -6.41
CA ILE A 54 1.76 2.76 -6.02
C ILE A 54 0.83 1.62 -5.56
N PRO A 55 1.12 0.35 -5.89
CA PRO A 55 0.40 -0.80 -5.34
C PRO A 55 0.61 -0.90 -3.83
N VAL A 56 -0.36 -0.37 -3.07
CA VAL A 56 -0.36 -0.35 -1.62
C VAL A 56 -1.77 -0.56 -1.09
N GLY A 57 -1.89 -1.52 -0.16
CA GLY A 57 -3.13 -1.79 0.54
C GLY A 57 -3.36 -0.77 1.65
N ARG A 58 -4.60 -0.34 1.83
CA ARG A 58 -5.00 0.66 2.83
C ARG A 58 -6.15 0.14 3.68
N GLY A 59 -6.19 0.48 4.96
CA GLY A 59 -7.35 0.18 5.79
C GLY A 59 -7.25 0.66 7.25
N ASP A 60 -8.36 0.54 7.98
CA ASP A 60 -8.45 0.92 9.39
C ASP A 60 -7.80 -0.10 10.33
N THR A 61 -7.53 -1.30 9.83
CA THR A 61 -6.82 -2.38 10.52
C THR A 61 -5.72 -2.98 9.65
N PRO A 62 -4.71 -3.64 10.24
CA PRO A 62 -3.70 -4.38 9.47
C PRO A 62 -4.32 -5.38 8.50
N VAL A 63 -5.37 -6.09 8.95
CA VAL A 63 -6.06 -7.11 8.16
C VAL A 63 -6.77 -6.51 6.94
N SER A 64 -7.46 -5.38 7.12
CA SER A 64 -8.10 -4.68 5.99
C SER A 64 -7.07 -4.13 5.00
N ALA A 65 -5.90 -3.67 5.46
CA ALA A 65 -4.83 -3.22 4.58
C ALA A 65 -4.28 -4.39 3.74
N ILE A 66 -4.05 -5.57 4.34
CA ILE A 66 -3.63 -6.78 3.61
C ILE A 66 -4.69 -7.19 2.57
N ALA A 67 -5.97 -7.19 2.95
CA ALA A 67 -7.06 -7.54 2.04
C ALA A 67 -7.14 -6.57 0.85
N SER A 68 -6.96 -5.27 1.10
CA SER A 68 -6.88 -4.23 0.08
C SER A 68 -5.70 -4.44 -0.88
N LEU A 69 -4.50 -4.77 -0.35
CA LEU A 69 -3.32 -5.06 -1.17
C LEU A 69 -3.55 -6.31 -2.04
N THR A 70 -4.09 -7.37 -1.45
CA THR A 70 -4.33 -8.65 -2.14
C THR A 70 -5.29 -8.43 -3.32
N ALA A 71 -6.38 -7.68 -3.11
CA ALA A 71 -7.32 -7.35 -4.16
C ALA A 71 -6.69 -6.51 -5.30
N ALA A 72 -5.78 -5.60 -4.96
CA ALA A 72 -5.06 -4.80 -5.96
C ALA A 72 -4.13 -5.67 -6.82
N LEU A 73 -3.33 -6.54 -6.20
CA LEU A 73 -2.41 -7.44 -6.91
C LEU A 73 -3.14 -8.47 -7.78
N ASP A 74 -4.28 -8.98 -7.30
CA ASP A 74 -5.12 -9.86 -8.10
C ASP A 74 -5.64 -9.14 -9.34
N ALA A 75 -6.15 -7.90 -9.20
CA ALA A 75 -6.65 -7.11 -10.32
C ALA A 75 -5.56 -6.80 -11.38
N GLU A 76 -4.33 -6.51 -10.95
CA GLU A 76 -3.19 -6.35 -11.86
C GLU A 76 -2.87 -7.65 -12.62
N SER A 77 -2.90 -8.79 -11.92
CA SER A 77 -2.64 -10.11 -12.52
C SER A 77 -3.66 -10.49 -13.60
N TYR A 78 -4.91 -10.06 -13.48
CA TYR A 78 -5.93 -10.26 -14.52
C TYR A 78 -5.75 -9.34 -15.72
N THR A 79 -5.19 -8.14 -15.51
CA THR A 79 -4.98 -7.17 -16.59
C THR A 79 -3.84 -7.58 -17.51
N ASP A 80 -2.76 -8.18 -16.98
CA ASP A 80 -1.63 -8.71 -17.78
C ASP A 80 -2.04 -9.88 -18.72
N LEU A 81 -3.05 -10.67 -18.33
CA LEU A 81 -3.55 -11.79 -19.13
C LEU A 81 -4.49 -11.36 -20.27
N GLY A 82 -5.01 -10.13 -20.26
CA GLY A 82 -5.95 -9.60 -21.26
C GLY A 82 -5.30 -8.95 -22.48
N GLU A 83 -3.98 -8.70 -22.44
CA GLU A 83 -3.22 -8.02 -23.50
C GLU A 83 -2.25 -8.93 -24.27
N ARG A 84 -2.35 -10.27 -24.11
CA ARG A 84 -1.53 -11.26 -24.84
C ARG A 84 -2.29 -12.00 -25.93
#